data_AF-A0A401TMX5-F1
#
_entry.id   AF-A0A401TMX5-F1
#
_cell.length_a   1.000
_cell.length_b   1.000
_cell.length_c   1.000
_cell.angle_alpha   90.00
_cell.angle_beta   90.00
_cell.angle_gamma   90.00
#
_symmetry.space_group_name_H-M   'P 1'
#
loop_
_entity.id
_entity.type
_entity.pdbx_description
1 polymer ?
#
loop_
_entity_poly.entity_id
_entity_poly.type
_entity_poly.pdbx_seq_one_letter_code
_entity_poly.pdbx_strand_id
1 'polypeptide(L)'
;MSSRDGYSTVGGISGRDGYCTVGGMSGCDGYCTVRGMSGCDGYCTLGRMSGRDGYCTVGGMSGCDGYCTVGVMSGYDGYCTVGGMSDHDGYGTVGGISGCDGYCTLGCMSCRDGYTTDGGMSDRDGYCTVGGISGRDGYCADGGMSDRDGYGTVGGMSGCDGYCTVGGTSGCDGYCSVGGMSGRDGYCTVGVCRVVMVTVQWQVCLAVIVTVQCEVCRAVMVTVQLEVCRVVMVTVPWE
;
A
#
# COMPACT_ATOMS: atom_id res chain seq x y z
N MET A 1 42.70 6.08 31.57
CA MET A 1 43.40 6.43 30.32
C MET A 1 42.33 6.56 29.25
N SER A 2 41.96 7.79 28.90
CA SER A 2 41.00 8.06 27.82
C SER A 2 41.70 7.82 26.49
N SER A 3 41.35 6.72 25.83
CA SER A 3 41.77 6.42 24.46
C SER A 3 41.24 7.53 23.55
N ARG A 4 42.14 8.31 22.96
CA ARG A 4 41.73 9.43 22.08
C ARG A 4 41.51 8.98 20.64
N ASP A 5 42.29 8.06 20.10
CA ASP A 5 42.10 7.51 18.77
C ASP A 5 42.71 6.10 18.72
N GLY A 6 42.03 5.15 18.07
CA GLY A 6 42.52 3.77 17.92
C GLY A 6 42.41 3.26 16.49
N TYR A 7 43.50 2.67 15.98
CA TYR A 7 43.53 1.94 14.71
C TYR A 7 43.77 0.46 15.00
N SER A 8 42.85 -0.41 14.56
CA SER A 8 43.00 -1.86 14.68
C SER A 8 42.67 -2.55 13.36
N THR A 9 43.56 -3.41 12.88
CA THR A 9 43.26 -4.25 11.71
C THR A 9 42.29 -5.37 12.07
N VAL A 10 42.43 -5.94 13.27
CA VAL A 10 41.57 -7.03 13.79
C VAL A 10 41.33 -6.84 15.28
N GLY A 11 40.06 -6.94 15.73
CA GLY A 11 39.68 -6.89 17.14
C GLY A 11 38.63 -5.82 17.46
N GLY A 12 38.13 -5.79 18.69
CA GLY A 12 37.14 -4.81 19.13
C GLY A 12 37.77 -3.49 19.58
N ILE A 13 37.18 -2.34 19.20
CA ILE A 13 37.59 -1.00 19.66
C ILE A 13 36.50 -0.42 20.55
N SER A 14 36.90 0.17 21.69
CA SER A 14 36.01 0.90 22.58
C SER A 14 36.60 2.28 22.86
N GLY A 15 35.86 3.36 22.57
CA GLY A 15 36.41 4.72 22.67
C GLY A 15 35.47 5.79 22.12
N ARG A 16 35.98 7.02 21.99
CA ARG A 16 35.23 8.08 21.30
C ARG A 16 35.28 7.84 19.80
N ASP A 17 36.50 7.70 19.27
CA ASP A 17 36.78 7.66 17.83
C ASP A 17 37.68 6.45 17.49
N GLY A 18 37.46 5.81 16.35
CA GLY A 18 38.31 4.69 15.90
C GLY A 18 38.13 4.22 14.46
N TYR A 19 39.11 3.46 13.98
CA TYR A 19 39.09 2.79 12.68
C TYR A 19 39.38 1.29 12.86
N CYS A 20 38.43 0.43 12.47
CA CYS A 20 38.60 -1.01 12.52
C CYS A 20 38.35 -1.65 11.14
N THR A 21 39.31 -2.43 10.64
CA THR A 21 39.07 -3.19 9.40
C THR A 21 38.16 -4.39 9.65
N VAL A 22 38.40 -5.16 10.72
CA VAL A 22 37.59 -6.35 11.05
C VAL A 22 37.38 -6.46 12.56
N GLY A 23 36.15 -6.21 13.02
CA GLY A 23 35.82 -6.28 14.45
C GLY A 23 34.64 -5.40 14.85
N GLY A 24 34.18 -5.55 16.09
CA GLY A 24 33.08 -4.75 16.64
C GLY A 24 33.59 -3.44 17.23
N MET A 25 32.93 -2.31 16.95
CA MET A 25 33.25 -1.03 17.59
C MET A 25 32.15 -0.60 18.55
N SER A 26 32.53 -0.07 19.72
CA SER A 26 31.61 0.59 20.65
C SER A 26 32.08 2.01 20.98
N GLY A 27 31.30 3.04 20.66
CA GLY A 27 31.77 4.42 20.81
C GLY A 27 30.82 5.52 20.36
N CYS A 28 31.33 6.74 20.26
CA CYS A 28 30.57 7.85 19.67
C CYS A 28 30.68 7.80 18.15
N ASP A 29 31.90 7.79 17.62
CA ASP A 29 32.16 7.94 16.19
C ASP A 29 33.12 6.83 15.69
N GLY A 30 32.92 6.33 14.47
CA GLY A 30 33.85 5.32 13.95
C GLY A 30 33.65 4.87 12.52
N TYR A 31 34.68 4.19 12.00
CA TYR A 31 34.65 3.53 10.69
C TYR A 31 35.00 2.05 10.85
N CYS A 32 34.05 1.18 10.51
CA CYS A 32 34.23 -0.26 10.52
C CYS A 32 34.07 -0.83 9.11
N THR A 33 35.05 -1.58 8.60
CA THR A 33 34.84 -2.26 7.31
C THR A 33 33.96 -3.49 7.48
N VAL A 34 34.15 -4.29 8.55
CA VAL A 34 33.46 -5.58 8.75
C VAL A 34 33.10 -5.89 10.21
N ARG A 35 31.87 -6.40 10.44
CA ARG A 35 31.27 -7.05 11.65
C ARG A 35 30.30 -6.20 12.46
N GLY A 36 30.42 -4.87 12.48
CA GLY A 36 29.38 -4.00 13.02
C GLY A 36 29.80 -3.03 14.12
N MET A 37 28.92 -2.08 14.41
CA MET A 37 29.17 -0.94 15.30
C MET A 37 28.00 -0.74 16.27
N SER A 38 28.30 -0.35 17.51
CA SER A 38 27.32 0.16 18.45
C SER A 38 27.72 1.54 18.97
N GLY A 39 26.87 2.55 18.84
CA GLY A 39 27.31 3.91 19.15
C GLY A 39 26.34 5.03 18.84
N CYS A 40 26.83 6.27 18.84
CA CYS A 40 26.04 7.40 18.36
C CYS A 40 26.05 7.42 16.85
N ASP A 41 27.23 7.55 16.23
CA ASP A 41 27.44 7.87 14.82
C ASP A 41 28.48 6.90 14.21
N GLY A 42 28.28 6.45 12.97
CA GLY A 42 29.25 5.54 12.35
C GLY A 42 29.04 5.16 10.90
N TYR A 43 30.14 4.74 10.27
CA TYR A 43 30.15 4.20 8.91
C TYR A 43 30.59 2.73 8.92
N CYS A 44 29.71 1.85 8.42
CA CYS A 44 30.00 0.42 8.28
C CYS A 44 29.87 -0.03 6.82
N THR A 45 30.91 -0.62 6.25
CA THR A 45 30.80 -1.17 4.89
C THR A 45 30.00 -2.48 4.88
N LEU A 46 30.29 -3.39 5.80
CA LEU A 46 29.62 -4.69 5.90
C LEU A 46 29.36 -5.09 7.36
N GLY A 47 28.11 -5.09 7.79
CA GLY A 47 27.78 -5.55 9.14
C GLY A 47 26.47 -5.01 9.70
N ARG A 48 26.33 -5.11 11.02
CA ARG A 48 25.16 -4.57 11.73
C ARG A 48 25.54 -3.32 12.51
N MET A 49 24.72 -2.29 12.45
CA MET A 49 24.90 -1.10 13.28
C MET A 49 23.73 -0.92 14.23
N SER A 50 24.04 -0.54 15.46
CA SER A 50 23.03 -0.21 16.47
C SER A 50 23.37 1.14 17.11
N GLY A 51 22.57 2.18 16.89
CA GLY A 51 22.97 3.51 17.34
C GLY A 51 21.93 4.60 17.14
N ARG A 52 22.35 5.88 17.28
CA ARG A 52 21.49 6.99 16.88
C ARG A 52 21.50 7.14 15.37
N ASP A 53 22.67 7.41 14.81
CA ASP A 53 22.85 7.81 13.42
C ASP A 53 23.89 6.91 12.73
N GLY A 54 23.76 6.65 11.42
CA GLY A 54 24.83 5.96 10.70
C GLY A 54 24.60 5.68 9.23
N TYR A 55 25.66 5.23 8.58
CA TYR A 55 25.66 4.79 7.18
C TYR A 55 26.18 3.36 7.05
N CYS A 56 25.34 2.46 6.52
CA CYS A 56 25.70 1.07 6.23
C CYS A 56 25.64 0.80 4.72
N THR A 57 26.72 0.30 4.12
CA THR A 57 26.64 -0.10 2.70
C THR A 57 25.88 -1.43 2.56
N VAL A 58 26.27 -2.45 3.33
CA VAL A 58 25.63 -3.77 3.28
C VAL A 58 25.42 -4.33 4.68
N GLY A 59 24.18 -4.68 5.05
CA GLY A 59 23.88 -5.41 6.27
C GLY A 59 22.58 -5.00 6.94
N GLY A 60 22.65 -4.45 8.16
CA GLY A 60 21.43 -3.98 8.83
C GLY A 60 21.65 -2.92 9.89
N MET A 61 20.65 -2.08 10.09
CA MET A 61 20.69 -0.97 11.04
C MET A 61 19.52 -1.03 12.02
N SER A 62 19.81 -0.76 13.28
CA SER A 62 18.79 -0.57 14.33
C SER A 62 19.07 0.74 15.05
N GLY A 63 18.19 1.74 14.98
CA GLY A 63 18.55 3.05 15.55
C GLY A 63 17.49 4.13 15.51
N CYS A 64 17.92 5.38 15.68
CA CYS A 64 17.05 6.53 15.45
C CYS A 64 16.99 6.81 13.95
N ASP A 65 18.12 7.20 13.36
CA ASP A 65 18.21 7.68 11.99
C ASP A 65 19.28 6.89 11.21
N GLY A 66 19.03 6.57 9.95
CA GLY A 66 20.00 5.75 9.23
C GLY A 66 19.87 5.68 7.72
N TYR A 67 21.03 5.48 7.07
CA TYR A 67 21.11 5.23 5.64
C TYR A 67 21.72 3.85 5.38
N CYS A 68 20.97 2.98 4.70
CA CYS A 68 21.45 1.65 4.29
C CYS A 68 21.36 1.50 2.76
N THR A 69 22.45 1.12 2.10
CA THR A 69 22.35 0.84 0.66
C THR A 69 21.68 -0.51 0.40
N VAL A 70 22.12 -1.57 1.08
CA VAL A 70 21.52 -2.91 0.95
C VAL A 70 21.36 -3.55 2.31
N GLY A 71 20.14 -3.81 2.76
CA GLY A 71 19.95 -4.41 4.07
C GLY A 71 18.57 -4.31 4.67
N VAL A 72 18.53 -4.50 6.00
CA VAL A 72 17.30 -4.35 6.79
C VAL A 72 17.49 -3.23 7.80
N MET A 73 16.51 -2.33 7.90
CA MET A 73 16.50 -1.25 8.88
C MET A 73 15.32 -1.37 9.83
N SER A 74 15.52 -0.88 11.05
CA SER A 74 14.52 -0.82 12.10
C SER A 74 14.80 0.36 13.03
N GLY A 75 13.82 1.20 13.32
CA GLY A 75 14.11 2.47 13.99
C GLY A 75 12.99 3.51 13.94
N TYR A 76 13.39 4.78 14.04
CA TYR A 76 12.47 5.90 13.88
C TYR A 76 12.44 6.34 12.43
N ASP A 77 13.59 6.76 11.88
CA ASP A 77 13.69 7.33 10.54
C ASP A 77 14.75 6.59 9.71
N GLY A 78 14.44 6.29 8.46
CA GLY A 78 15.32 5.47 7.63
C GLY A 78 15.30 5.79 6.14
N TYR A 79 16.47 5.66 5.50
CA TYR A 79 16.60 5.58 4.05
C TYR A 79 17.27 4.26 3.62
N CYS A 80 16.55 3.40 2.90
CA CYS A 80 17.10 2.14 2.35
C CYS A 80 17.02 2.12 0.82
N THR A 81 18.14 1.85 0.14
CA THR A 81 18.09 1.67 -1.31
C THR A 81 17.46 0.33 -1.69
N VAL A 82 17.93 -0.77 -1.07
CA VAL A 82 17.44 -2.13 -1.35
C VAL A 82 17.29 -2.92 -0.05
N GLY A 83 16.06 -3.33 0.27
CA GLY A 83 15.77 -4.30 1.32
C GLY A 83 14.53 -3.96 2.16
N GLY A 84 14.54 -4.31 3.45
CA GLY A 84 13.37 -4.19 4.32
C GLY A 84 13.50 -3.07 5.34
N MET A 85 12.40 -2.39 5.66
CA MET A 85 12.36 -1.33 6.67
C MET A 85 11.21 -1.56 7.65
N SER A 86 11.52 -1.46 8.94
CA SER A 86 10.56 -1.50 10.04
C SER A 86 10.73 -0.27 10.91
N ASP A 87 10.39 0.88 10.35
CA ASP A 87 10.67 2.21 10.90
C ASP A 87 9.37 2.97 11.20
N HIS A 88 9.42 4.07 11.96
CA HIS A 88 8.26 4.95 12.08
C HIS A 88 8.01 5.64 10.74
N ASP A 89 9.07 6.25 10.18
CA ASP A 89 9.07 7.00 8.93
C ASP A 89 10.16 6.46 7.99
N GLY A 90 9.78 5.91 6.84
CA GLY A 90 10.70 5.20 5.95
C GLY A 90 10.70 5.64 4.49
N TYR A 91 11.89 5.80 3.90
CA TYR A 91 12.09 5.99 2.47
C TYR A 91 12.87 4.82 1.84
N GLY A 92 12.20 4.05 0.99
CA GLY A 92 12.73 2.88 0.31
C GLY A 92 12.76 3.04 -1.21
N THR A 93 13.82 2.59 -1.88
CA THR A 93 13.79 2.48 -3.35
C THR A 93 13.25 1.12 -3.79
N VAL A 94 13.75 0.02 -3.21
CA VAL A 94 13.31 -1.34 -3.53
C VAL A 94 13.15 -2.16 -2.25
N GLY A 95 11.96 -2.74 -2.06
CA GLY A 95 11.69 -3.76 -1.05
C GLY A 95 10.45 -3.45 -0.19
N GLY A 96 10.47 -3.88 1.07
CA GLY A 96 9.29 -3.84 1.94
C GLY A 96 9.41 -2.78 3.04
N ILE A 97 8.38 -1.95 3.24
CA ILE A 97 8.32 -0.98 4.35
C ILE A 97 7.14 -1.32 5.26
N SER A 98 7.38 -1.38 6.57
CA SER A 98 6.35 -1.50 7.60
C SER A 98 6.56 -0.42 8.65
N GLY A 99 5.50 0.28 9.06
CA GLY A 99 5.70 1.44 9.93
C GLY A 99 4.46 2.27 10.22
N CYS A 100 4.70 3.54 10.55
CA CYS A 100 3.65 4.55 10.57
C CYS A 100 3.52 5.18 9.19
N ASP A 101 4.60 5.77 8.66
CA ASP A 101 4.61 6.48 7.40
C ASP A 101 5.71 5.95 6.46
N GLY A 102 5.42 5.85 5.16
CA GLY A 102 6.37 5.26 4.22
C GLY A 102 6.27 5.75 2.78
N TYR A 103 7.42 5.86 2.13
CA TYR A 103 7.55 6.09 0.69
C TYR A 103 8.39 4.99 0.07
N CYS A 104 7.80 4.17 -0.81
CA CYS A 104 8.51 3.13 -1.55
C CYS A 104 8.42 3.36 -3.06
N THR A 105 9.53 3.23 -3.79
CA THR A 105 9.43 3.23 -5.27
C THR A 105 8.93 1.88 -5.77
N LEU A 106 9.51 0.77 -5.30
CA LEU A 106 9.16 -0.58 -5.74
C LEU A 106 9.06 -1.54 -4.55
N GLY A 107 7.87 -2.09 -4.30
CA GLY A 107 7.66 -3.21 -3.39
C GLY A 107 6.40 -3.09 -2.54
N CYS A 108 6.41 -3.68 -1.35
CA CYS A 108 5.19 -3.80 -0.54
C CYS A 108 5.23 -2.91 0.70
N MET A 109 4.12 -2.27 1.03
CA MET A 109 3.99 -1.47 2.25
C MET A 109 2.91 -1.97 3.19
N SER A 110 3.15 -1.79 4.48
CA SER A 110 2.22 -2.07 5.57
C SER A 110 2.39 -1.00 6.63
N CYS A 111 1.88 0.18 6.32
CA CYS A 111 2.00 1.42 7.08
C CYS A 111 0.63 1.90 7.54
N ARG A 112 0.60 2.94 8.37
CA ARG A 112 -0.63 3.69 8.57
C ARG A 112 -0.92 4.51 7.32
N ASP A 113 0.07 5.30 6.90
CA ASP A 113 -0.01 6.20 5.76
C ASP A 113 1.14 5.91 4.77
N GLY A 114 0.84 5.82 3.47
CA GLY A 114 1.83 5.31 2.52
C GLY A 114 1.74 5.83 1.08
N TYR A 115 2.90 6.00 0.43
CA TYR A 115 3.02 6.20 -1.01
C TYR A 115 3.90 5.12 -1.67
N THR A 116 3.36 4.41 -2.66
CA THR A 116 4.10 3.46 -3.49
C THR A 116 3.99 3.79 -4.98
N THR A 117 5.10 3.69 -5.72
CA THR A 117 5.02 3.78 -7.19
C THR A 117 4.60 2.44 -7.81
N ASP A 118 5.28 1.35 -7.49
CA ASP A 118 4.95 0.00 -7.99
C ASP A 118 4.93 -1.02 -6.85
N GLY A 119 3.78 -1.68 -6.65
CA GLY A 119 3.62 -2.79 -5.72
C GLY A 119 2.34 -2.77 -4.87
N GLY A 120 2.34 -3.51 -3.76
CA GLY A 120 1.15 -3.76 -2.94
C GLY A 120 1.18 -3.01 -1.60
N MET A 121 0.09 -2.36 -1.21
CA MET A 121 -0.04 -1.65 0.06
C MET A 121 -1.15 -2.25 0.92
N SER A 122 -0.90 -2.29 2.24
CA SER A 122 -1.86 -2.74 3.24
C SER A 122 -1.95 -1.69 4.35
N ASP A 123 -2.52 -0.55 4.00
CA ASP A 123 -2.40 0.69 4.79
C ASP A 123 -3.77 1.17 5.30
N ARG A 124 -3.77 2.12 6.25
CA ARG A 124 -5.02 2.81 6.57
C ARG A 124 -5.37 3.75 5.43
N ASP A 125 -4.42 4.61 5.05
CA ASP A 125 -4.56 5.66 4.05
C ASP A 125 -3.39 5.57 3.03
N GLY A 126 -3.66 5.24 1.77
CA GLY A 126 -2.58 4.90 0.81
C GLY A 126 -2.70 5.50 -0.60
N TYR A 127 -1.57 5.85 -1.21
CA TYR A 127 -1.45 6.24 -2.63
C TYR A 127 -0.54 5.28 -3.41
N CYS A 128 -1.10 4.54 -4.38
CA CYS A 128 -0.35 3.65 -5.25
C CYS A 128 -0.44 4.11 -6.71
N THR A 129 0.67 4.11 -7.44
CA THR A 129 0.60 4.35 -8.90
C THR A 129 0.25 3.06 -9.64
N VAL A 130 0.95 1.96 -9.38
CA VAL A 130 0.71 0.66 -10.03
C VAL A 130 0.73 -0.45 -8.98
N GLY A 131 -0.33 -1.25 -8.89
CA GLY A 131 -0.39 -2.45 -8.06
C GLY A 131 -1.69 -2.61 -7.29
N GLY A 132 -1.64 -2.81 -5.97
CA GLY A 132 -2.85 -3.07 -5.19
C GLY A 132 -2.89 -2.38 -3.84
N ILE A 133 -4.06 -1.92 -3.41
CA ILE A 133 -4.27 -1.32 -2.08
C ILE A 133 -5.31 -2.15 -1.32
N SER A 134 -5.07 -2.40 -0.04
CA SER A 134 -6.01 -3.07 0.85
C SER A 134 -6.00 -2.40 2.21
N GLY A 135 -7.05 -1.64 2.51
CA GLY A 135 -7.01 -0.67 3.58
C GLY A 135 -8.36 -0.08 3.96
N ARG A 136 -8.30 1.12 4.56
CA ARG A 136 -9.50 1.88 4.85
C ARG A 136 -9.81 2.80 3.67
N ASP A 137 -8.85 3.66 3.34
CA ASP A 137 -8.97 4.72 2.36
C ASP A 137 -7.77 4.66 1.37
N GLY A 138 -8.02 4.80 0.06
CA GLY A 138 -6.94 4.63 -0.93
C GLY A 138 -7.14 5.28 -2.29
N TYR A 139 -6.03 5.68 -2.92
CA TYR A 139 -5.98 6.08 -4.32
C TYR A 139 -5.01 5.18 -5.10
N CYS A 140 -5.51 4.49 -6.13
CA CYS A 140 -4.69 3.68 -7.03
C CYS A 140 -4.85 4.14 -8.48
N ALA A 141 -3.76 4.49 -9.16
CA ALA A 141 -3.89 4.80 -10.59
C ALA A 141 -4.18 3.52 -11.38
N ASP A 142 -3.34 2.48 -11.29
CA ASP A 142 -3.53 1.22 -12.01
C ASP A 142 -3.45 0.00 -11.07
N GLY A 143 -4.57 -0.67 -10.88
CA GLY A 143 -4.68 -1.98 -10.28
C GLY A 143 -5.81 -2.15 -9.25
N GLY A 144 -5.69 -3.13 -8.37
CA GLY A 144 -6.82 -3.61 -7.54
C GLY A 144 -6.93 -2.92 -6.19
N MET A 145 -8.12 -2.49 -5.77
CA MET A 145 -8.35 -1.95 -4.43
C MET A 145 -9.39 -2.75 -3.64
N SER A 146 -9.09 -3.00 -2.37
CA SER A 146 -9.96 -3.70 -1.41
C SER A 146 -10.24 -2.84 -0.18
N ASP A 147 -10.59 -1.58 -0.42
CA ASP A 147 -10.69 -0.54 0.60
C ASP A 147 -12.14 -0.32 1.02
N ARG A 148 -12.36 0.35 2.17
CA ARG A 148 -13.71 0.79 2.53
C ARG A 148 -14.15 1.89 1.57
N ASP A 149 -13.29 2.89 1.37
CA ASP A 149 -13.52 4.07 0.54
C ASP A 149 -12.32 4.25 -0.43
N GLY A 150 -12.52 4.33 -1.76
CA GLY A 150 -11.37 4.41 -2.68
C GLY A 150 -11.59 5.11 -4.02
N TYR A 151 -10.49 5.59 -4.63
CA TYR A 151 -10.46 6.26 -5.94
C TYR A 151 -9.46 5.60 -6.90
N GLY A 152 -9.96 5.10 -8.03
CA GLY A 152 -9.20 4.27 -8.96
C GLY A 152 -9.31 4.79 -10.38
N THR A 153 -8.19 4.84 -11.11
CA THR A 153 -8.29 5.17 -12.55
C THR A 153 -8.51 3.91 -13.39
N VAL A 154 -7.73 2.86 -13.16
CA VAL A 154 -7.81 1.60 -13.89
C VAL A 154 -7.74 0.44 -12.90
N GLY A 155 -8.66 -0.52 -13.00
CA GLY A 155 -8.62 -1.76 -12.21
C GLY A 155 -9.91 -2.10 -11.44
N GLY A 156 -9.84 -3.17 -10.65
CA GLY A 156 -10.99 -3.68 -9.89
C GLY A 156 -11.06 -3.09 -8.48
N MET A 157 -12.21 -2.62 -8.06
CA MET A 157 -12.49 -2.20 -6.70
C MET A 157 -13.45 -3.16 -6.00
N SER A 158 -13.16 -3.50 -4.75
CA SER A 158 -14.08 -4.18 -3.84
C SER A 158 -14.14 -3.42 -2.52
N GLY A 159 -15.32 -2.95 -2.11
CA GLY A 159 -15.42 -2.04 -0.97
C GLY A 159 -16.84 -1.67 -0.56
N CYS A 160 -16.96 -0.72 0.38
CA CYS A 160 -18.26 -0.10 0.65
C CYS A 160 -18.56 0.95 -0.42
N ASP A 161 -17.63 1.89 -0.60
CA ASP A 161 -17.79 3.09 -1.43
C ASP A 161 -16.57 3.25 -2.37
N GLY A 162 -16.78 3.52 -3.67
CA GLY A 162 -15.63 3.74 -4.55
C GLY A 162 -15.90 4.34 -5.93
N TYR A 163 -14.93 5.07 -6.45
CA TYR A 163 -14.95 5.68 -7.78
C TYR A 163 -13.87 5.06 -8.67
N CYS A 164 -14.27 4.29 -9.68
CA CYS A 164 -13.36 3.73 -10.68
C CYS A 164 -13.60 4.36 -12.05
N THR A 165 -12.56 4.82 -12.75
CA THR A 165 -12.74 5.32 -14.12
C THR A 165 -12.91 4.16 -15.10
N VAL A 166 -12.02 3.16 -15.07
CA VAL A 166 -12.06 1.99 -15.98
C VAL A 166 -11.82 0.70 -15.20
N GLY A 167 -12.78 -0.21 -15.19
CA GLY A 167 -12.63 -1.52 -14.55
C GLY A 167 -13.93 -2.08 -13.99
N GLY A 168 -13.94 -2.49 -12.72
CA GLY A 168 -15.18 -2.96 -12.12
C GLY A 168 -15.24 -2.71 -10.63
N THR A 169 -16.42 -2.33 -10.14
CA THR A 169 -16.67 -2.03 -8.73
C THR A 169 -17.64 -3.06 -8.15
N SER A 170 -17.25 -3.69 -7.05
CA SER A 170 -18.09 -4.58 -6.26
C SER A 170 -18.26 -4.04 -4.84
N GLY A 171 -19.49 -3.88 -4.36
CA GLY A 171 -19.69 -3.16 -3.09
C GLY A 171 -21.11 -2.75 -2.78
N CYS A 172 -21.26 -1.88 -1.78
CA CYS A 172 -22.55 -1.29 -1.45
C CYS A 172 -22.89 -0.20 -2.47
N ASP A 173 -22.00 0.79 -2.57
CA ASP A 173 -22.17 2.04 -3.30
C ASP A 173 -20.96 2.27 -4.22
N GLY A 174 -21.15 2.56 -5.50
CA GLY A 174 -20.02 2.79 -6.39
C GLY A 174 -20.33 3.57 -7.66
N TYR A 175 -19.29 4.21 -8.20
CA TYR A 175 -19.35 4.88 -9.50
C TYR A 175 -18.25 4.31 -10.39
N CYS A 176 -18.63 3.76 -11.55
CA CYS A 176 -17.66 3.25 -12.52
C CYS A 176 -17.88 3.91 -13.88
N SER A 177 -16.92 4.64 -14.44
CA SER A 177 -17.17 5.27 -15.75
C SER A 177 -17.28 4.24 -16.88
N VAL A 178 -16.41 3.23 -16.87
CA VAL A 178 -16.35 2.17 -17.88
C VAL A 178 -16.12 0.81 -17.22
N GLY A 179 -17.12 -0.07 -17.27
CA GLY A 179 -16.97 -1.51 -16.99
C GLY A 179 -18.09 -2.15 -16.16
N GLY A 180 -17.77 -3.11 -15.29
CA GLY A 180 -18.77 -3.99 -14.65
C GLY A 180 -19.05 -3.65 -13.19
N MET A 181 -20.32 -3.64 -12.78
CA MET A 181 -20.71 -3.36 -11.39
C MET A 181 -21.44 -4.54 -10.75
N SER A 182 -21.13 -4.84 -9.50
CA SER A 182 -21.86 -5.82 -8.68
C SER A 182 -22.08 -5.26 -7.26
N GLY A 183 -23.26 -4.70 -7.01
CA GLY A 183 -23.59 -4.04 -5.74
C GLY A 183 -25.07 -3.68 -5.64
N ARG A 184 -25.49 -3.10 -4.51
CA ARG A 184 -26.90 -2.66 -4.35
C ARG A 184 -27.15 -1.38 -5.13
N ASP A 185 -26.27 -0.40 -5.03
CA ASP A 185 -26.44 0.94 -5.57
C ASP A 185 -25.21 1.35 -6.39
N GLY A 186 -25.34 1.42 -7.72
CA GLY A 186 -24.19 1.68 -8.58
C GLY A 186 -24.54 2.40 -9.89
N TYR A 187 -23.73 3.40 -10.25
CA TYR A 187 -23.90 4.20 -11.46
C TYR A 187 -22.73 3.96 -12.44
N CYS A 188 -23.05 3.52 -13.66
CA CYS A 188 -22.07 3.37 -14.74
C CYS A 188 -22.43 4.24 -15.94
N THR A 189 -21.47 5.02 -16.46
CA THR A 189 -21.73 5.93 -17.59
C THR A 189 -21.60 5.25 -18.95
N VAL A 190 -20.67 4.32 -19.12
CA VAL A 190 -20.41 3.64 -20.41
C VAL A 190 -20.02 2.18 -20.15
N GLY A 191 -21.00 1.35 -19.79
CA GLY A 191 -20.80 -0.07 -19.54
C GLY A 191 -21.74 -0.93 -20.38
N VAL A 192 -21.21 -1.91 -21.11
CA VAL A 192 -22.01 -3.00 -21.64
C VAL A 192 -22.53 -3.80 -20.45
N CYS A 193 -23.71 -3.46 -19.95
CA CYS A 193 -24.41 -4.19 -18.89
C CYS A 193 -24.74 -5.60 -19.38
N ARG A 194 -23.80 -6.54 -19.24
CA ARG A 194 -23.96 -7.92 -19.71
C ARG A 194 -25.06 -8.67 -18.96
N VAL A 195 -25.29 -8.35 -17.69
CA VAL A 195 -26.41 -8.84 -16.88
C VAL A 195 -26.72 -7.79 -15.81
N VAL A 196 -27.95 -7.30 -15.78
CA VAL A 196 -28.50 -6.57 -14.63
C VAL A 196 -29.34 -7.55 -13.83
N MET A 197 -28.96 -7.85 -12.58
CA MET A 197 -29.80 -8.58 -11.63
C MET A 197 -30.36 -7.60 -10.63
N VAL A 198 -31.67 -7.35 -10.73
CA VAL A 198 -32.42 -6.61 -9.71
C VAL A 198 -33.19 -7.62 -8.86
N THR A 199 -32.77 -7.81 -7.62
CA THR A 199 -33.50 -8.63 -6.64
C THR A 199 -34.27 -7.71 -5.69
N VAL A 200 -35.57 -7.53 -5.94
CA VAL A 200 -36.47 -6.83 -5.02
C VAL A 200 -37.12 -7.87 -4.10
N GLN A 201 -36.88 -7.77 -2.79
CA GLN A 201 -37.62 -8.56 -1.79
C GLN A 201 -38.40 -7.61 -0.87
N TRP A 202 -39.72 -7.57 -1.02
CA TRP A 202 -40.61 -6.89 -0.07
C TRP A 202 -42.02 -7.50 -0.07
N GLN A 203 -42.71 -7.39 1.07
CA GLN A 203 -43.98 -8.09 1.32
C GLN A 203 -45.22 -7.41 0.70
N VAL A 204 -45.14 -6.14 0.28
CA VAL A 204 -46.21 -5.39 -0.43
C VAL A 204 -45.60 -4.23 -1.23
N CYS A 205 -45.72 -4.22 -2.56
CA CYS A 205 -45.41 -3.04 -3.40
C CYS A 205 -46.58 -2.73 -4.34
N LEU A 206 -46.98 -1.45 -4.40
CA LEU A 206 -48.07 -0.98 -5.27
C LEU A 206 -47.60 -0.62 -6.69
N ALA A 207 -46.34 -0.23 -6.85
CA ALA A 207 -45.68 -0.03 -8.14
C ALA A 207 -44.16 -0.13 -7.97
N VAL A 208 -43.47 -0.82 -8.88
CA VAL A 208 -42.00 -0.86 -8.97
C VAL A 208 -41.64 -0.29 -10.34
N ILE A 209 -40.82 0.75 -10.35
CA ILE A 209 -40.29 1.36 -11.57
C ILE A 209 -38.80 1.03 -11.63
N VAL A 210 -38.40 0.25 -12.63
CA VAL A 210 -36.99 -0.01 -12.94
C VAL A 210 -36.66 0.73 -14.22
N THR A 211 -35.76 1.69 -14.14
CA THR A 211 -35.27 2.42 -15.32
C THR A 211 -33.91 1.85 -15.71
N VAL A 212 -33.79 1.34 -16.93
CA VAL A 212 -32.54 0.81 -17.49
C VAL A 212 -32.18 1.69 -18.68
N GLN A 213 -31.06 2.40 -18.58
CA GLN A 213 -30.46 3.20 -19.66
C GLN A 213 -29.24 2.42 -20.16
N CYS A 214 -29.34 1.76 -21.31
CA CYS A 214 -28.23 0.98 -21.86
C CYS A 214 -28.31 0.97 -23.40
N GLU A 215 -27.22 1.34 -24.07
CA GLU A 215 -27.16 1.35 -25.54
C GLU A 215 -27.18 -0.06 -26.15
N VAL A 216 -26.86 -1.13 -25.40
CA VAL A 216 -26.90 -2.52 -25.91
C VAL A 216 -27.27 -3.52 -24.80
N CYS A 217 -28.54 -3.57 -24.40
CA CYS A 217 -29.05 -4.62 -23.51
C CYS A 217 -29.33 -5.93 -24.29
N ARG A 218 -28.59 -7.01 -24.02
CA ARG A 218 -28.84 -8.33 -24.66
C ARG A 218 -29.76 -9.26 -23.87
N ALA A 219 -29.84 -9.10 -22.54
CA ALA A 219 -30.78 -9.82 -21.68
C ALA A 219 -30.97 -9.08 -20.36
N VAL A 220 -32.23 -8.92 -19.93
CA VAL A 220 -32.61 -8.40 -18.61
C VAL A 220 -33.26 -9.56 -17.86
N MET A 221 -32.69 -9.97 -16.72
CA MET A 221 -33.33 -10.95 -15.83
C MET A 221 -33.83 -10.24 -14.57
N VAL A 222 -35.15 -10.08 -14.50
CA VAL A 222 -35.84 -9.63 -13.29
C VAL A 222 -36.36 -10.87 -12.57
N THR A 223 -35.72 -11.26 -11.47
CA THR A 223 -36.23 -12.33 -10.60
C THR A 223 -37.15 -11.73 -9.55
N VAL A 224 -38.43 -11.65 -9.91
CA VAL A 224 -39.49 -11.24 -8.99
C VAL A 224 -40.01 -12.48 -8.27
N GLN A 225 -39.81 -12.56 -6.96
CA GLN A 225 -40.51 -13.55 -6.10
C GLN A 225 -41.76 -12.85 -5.55
N LEU A 226 -42.96 -13.18 -6.06
CA LEU A 226 -44.21 -12.57 -5.58
C LEU A 226 -45.37 -13.57 -5.59
N GLU A 227 -46.11 -13.63 -4.48
CA GLU A 227 -47.41 -14.30 -4.43
C GLU A 227 -48.55 -13.45 -5.03
N VAL A 228 -48.45 -12.11 -5.12
CA VAL A 228 -49.45 -11.27 -5.81
C VAL A 228 -48.86 -9.92 -6.29
N CYS A 229 -48.58 -9.76 -7.59
CA CYS A 229 -48.25 -8.46 -8.20
C CYS A 229 -49.22 -8.14 -9.34
N ARG A 230 -49.77 -6.91 -9.41
CA ARG A 230 -50.77 -6.51 -10.42
C ARG A 230 -50.18 -5.87 -11.68
N VAL A 231 -49.13 -5.05 -11.59
CA VAL A 231 -48.51 -4.40 -12.77
C VAL A 231 -47.02 -4.19 -12.52
N VAL A 232 -46.19 -4.57 -13.49
CA VAL A 232 -44.77 -4.25 -13.58
C VAL A 232 -44.58 -3.37 -14.81
N MET A 233 -44.03 -2.16 -14.64
CA MET A 233 -43.64 -1.30 -15.76
C MET A 233 -42.13 -1.30 -15.92
N VAL A 234 -41.68 -1.79 -17.07
CA VAL A 234 -40.28 -1.70 -17.52
C VAL A 234 -40.25 -0.66 -18.63
N THR A 235 -39.57 0.45 -18.39
CA THR A 235 -39.35 1.48 -19.41
C THR A 235 -37.92 1.34 -19.95
N VAL A 236 -37.82 0.97 -21.23
CA VAL A 236 -36.56 0.92 -21.98
C VAL A 236 -36.64 2.00 -23.06
N PRO A 237 -36.02 3.17 -22.86
CA PRO A 237 -35.81 4.12 -23.94
C PRO A 237 -34.73 3.55 -24.88
N TRP A 238 -35.04 3.49 -26.17
CA TRP A 238 -34.08 3.17 -27.23
C TRP A 238 -33.70 4.48 -27.91
N GLU A 239 -32.41 4.79 -28.01
CA GLU A 239 -31.86 5.78 -28.97
C GLU A 239 -31.18 5.05 -30.13
#